data_AF-A0A522HFC7-F1
#
_entry.id   AF-A0A522HFC7-F1
#
_cell.length_a   1.000
_cell.length_b   1.000
_cell.length_c   1.000
_cell.angle_alpha   90.00
_cell.angle_beta   90.00
_cell.angle_gamma   90.00
#
_symmetry.space_group_name_H-M   'P 1'
#
loop_
_entity.id
_entity.type
_entity.pdbx_description
1 polymer ?
#
loop_
_entity_poly.entity_id
_entity_poly.type
_entity_poly.pdbx_seq_one_letter_code
_entity_poly.pdbx_strand_id
1 'polypeptide(L)' 'MFIGIDLGTSSVKAVLLDRKGDVRASASTALTLSHPWPRWSEQDPAAWYPLFGKLYPQLQPLFTGAGVGADSVQ' A
#
# COMPACT_ATOMS: atom_id res chain seq x y z
N MET A 1 10.22 8.93 9.57
CA MET A 1 9.31 7.76 9.63
C MET A 1 9.67 6.83 8.50
N PHE A 2 9.10 5.63 8.50
CA PHE A 2 9.27 4.66 7.43
C PHE A 2 7.91 4.26 6.89
N ILE A 3 7.82 4.09 5.57
CA ILE A 3 6.68 3.43 4.94
C ILE A 3 7.09 2.02 4.51
N GLY A 4 6.36 1.01 5.00
CA GLY A 4 6.46 -0.36 4.51
C GLY A 4 5.39 -0.59 3.45
N ILE A 5 5.77 -1.17 2.32
CA ILE A 5 4.86 -1.56 1.24
C ILE A 5 5.00 -3.06 1.02
N ASP A 6 3.87 -3.75 1.00
CA ASP A 6 3.76 -5.18 0.69
C ASP A 6 2.85 -5.38 -0.53
N LEU A 7 3.43 -5.87 -1.62
CA LEU A 7 2.75 -6.21 -2.87
C LEU A 7 2.43 -7.70 -2.88
N GLY A 8 1.28 -8.07 -2.32
CA GLY A 8 0.82 -9.45 -2.25
C GLY A 8 0.03 -9.90 -3.49
N THR A 9 -0.45 -11.14 -3.47
CA THR A 9 -1.23 -11.71 -4.59
C THR A 9 -2.65 -11.16 -4.68
N SER A 10 -3.25 -10.75 -3.55
CA SER A 10 -4.65 -10.28 -3.51
C SER A 10 -4.78 -8.80 -3.16
N SER A 11 -3.73 -8.15 -2.67
CA SER A 11 -3.77 -6.74 -2.27
C SER A 11 -2.38 -6.11 -2.20
N VAL A 12 -2.32 -4.81 -2.43
CA VAL A 12 -1.22 -3.95 -1.96
C VAL A 12 -1.56 -3.45 -0.56
N LYS A 13 -0.62 -3.58 0.36
CA LYS A 13 -0.73 -3.06 1.73
C LYS A 13 0.38 -2.05 1.98
N ALA A 14 0.07 -1.03 2.78
CA ALA A 14 1.06 -0.08 3.26
C ALA A 14 0.91 0.13 4.76
N VAL A 15 2.04 0.28 5.44
CA VAL A 15 2.12 0.59 6.87
C VAL A 15 3.04 1.78 7.09
N LEU A 16 2.65 2.66 8.00
CA LEU A 16 3.47 3.79 8.44
C LEU A 16 4.04 3.47 9.82
N LEU A 17 5.35 3.47 9.92
CA LEU A 17 6.10 3.20 11.15
C LEU A 17 6.79 4.47 11.62
N ASP A 18 6.78 4.71 12.93
CA ASP A 18 7.66 5.72 13.50
C ASP A 18 9.11 5.22 13.65
N ARG A 19 10.00 6.08 14.15
CA ARG A 19 11.42 5.72 14.34
C ARG A 19 11.66 4.69 15.44
N LYS A 20 10.68 4.43 16.30
CA LYS A 20 10.73 3.39 17.34
C LYS A 20 10.20 2.05 16.83
N GLY A 21 9.61 2.03 15.64
CA GLY A 21 9.01 0.85 15.02
C GLY A 21 7.52 0.69 15.33
N ASP A 22 6.88 1.66 15.98
CA ASP A 22 5.45 1.59 16.27
C ASP A 22 4.64 1.85 14.99
N VAL A 23 3.62 1.02 14.75
CA VAL A 23 2.67 1.23 13.65
C VAL A 23 1.79 2.43 13.99
N ARG A 24 1.91 3.49 13.20
CA ARG A 24 1.08 4.69 13.31
C ARG A 24 -0.15 4.62 12.41
N ALA A 25 -0.09 3.85 11.33
CA ALA A 25 -1.19 3.67 10.42
C ALA A 25 -1.00 2.51 9.43
N SER A 26 -2.10 2.08 8.80
CA SER A 26 -2.08 1.10 7.72
C SER A 26 -3.21 1.33 6.71
N ALA A 27 -2.98 1.03 5.43
CA ALA A 27 -4.00 1.00 4.39
C ALA A 27 -3.80 -0.21 3.46
N SER A 28 -4.85 -0.60 2.74
CA SER A 28 -4.77 -1.66 1.75
C SER A 28 -5.72 -1.46 0.58
N THR A 29 -5.30 -1.85 -0.61
CA THR A 29 -6.13 -1.85 -1.83
C THR A 29 -6.05 -3.22 -2.49
N ALA A 30 -7.20 -3.76 -2.91
CA ALA A 30 -7.28 -5.05 -3.56
C ALA A 30 -6.59 -5.05 -4.94
N LEU A 31 -5.98 -6.18 -5.28
CA LEU A 31 -5.47 -6.52 -6.60
C LEU A 31 -6.49 -7.41 -7.31
N THR A 32 -6.69 -7.14 -8.60
CA THR A 32 -7.48 -8.04 -9.44
C THR A 32 -6.57 -9.15 -9.96
N LEU A 33 -7.02 -10.39 -9.83
CA LEU A 33 -6.39 -11.56 -10.42
C LEU A 33 -7.14 -11.96 -11.69
N SER A 34 -6.39 -12.37 -12.71
CA SER A 34 -6.91 -13.00 -13.91
C SER A 34 -6.78 -14.51 -13.78
N HIS A 35 -7.83 -15.24 -14.17
CA HIS A 35 -7.89 -16.70 -14.16
C HIS A 35 -8.37 -17.20 -15.54
N PRO A 36 -7.57 -17.02 -16.62
CA PRO A 36 -8.02 -17.35 -17.98
C PRO A 36 -8.21 -18.85 -18.19
N TRP A 37 -7.49 -19.69 -17.42
CA TRP A 37 -7.57 -21.14 -17.48
C TRP A 37 -7.58 -21.79 -16.09
N PRO A 38 -8.07 -23.04 -15.96
CA PRO A 38 -8.04 -23.76 -14.70
C PRO A 38 -6.62 -23.84 -14.11
N ARG A 39 -6.49 -23.47 -12.82
CA ARG A 39 -5.25 -23.42 -12.03
C ARG A 39 -4.28 -22.29 -12.37
N TRP A 40 -4.67 -21.34 -13.21
CA TRP A 40 -3.87 -20.14 -13.49
C TRP A 40 -4.28 -19.00 -12.56
N SER A 41 -3.30 -18.20 -12.13
CA SER A 41 -3.50 -16.98 -11.35
C SER A 41 -2.48 -15.95 -11.84
N GLU A 42 -2.96 -14.96 -12.58
CA GLU A 42 -2.12 -13.98 -13.25
C GLU A 42 -2.48 -12.56 -12.81
N GLN A 43 -1.52 -11.64 -12.96
CA GLN A 43 -1.71 -10.21 -12.82
C GLN A 43 -1.01 -9.50 -13.97
N ASP A 44 -1.56 -8.38 -14.41
CA ASP A 44 -0.86 -7.45 -15.29
C ASP A 44 0.07 -6.57 -14.43
N PRO A 45 1.40 -6.64 -14.61
CA PRO A 45 2.34 -5.81 -13.86
C PRO A 45 2.12 -4.30 -14.07
N ALA A 46 1.60 -3.90 -15.25
CA ALA A 46 1.28 -2.49 -15.51
C ALA A 46 0.13 -1.99 -14.61
N ALA A 47 -0.73 -2.90 -14.12
CA ALA A 47 -1.80 -2.57 -13.19
C ALA A 47 -1.31 -2.29 -11.77
N TRP A 48 -0.07 -2.62 -11.41
CA TRP A 48 0.45 -2.39 -10.05
C TRP A 48 0.66 -0.91 -9.75
N TYR A 49 1.26 -0.17 -10.68
CA TYR A 49 1.60 1.24 -10.46
C TYR A 49 0.37 2.12 -10.17
N PRO A 50 -0.74 2.04 -10.93
CA PRO A 50 -1.97 2.79 -10.66
C PRO A 50 -2.58 2.51 -9.27
N LEU A 51 -2.31 1.36 -8.65
CA LEU A 51 -2.83 1.04 -7.32
C LEU A 51 -2.21 1.92 -6.25
N PHE A 52 -0.95 2.35 -6.41
CA PHE A 52 -0.36 3.34 -5.51
C PHE A 52 -1.09 4.67 -5.57
N GLY A 53 -1.57 5.07 -6.75
CA GLY A 53 -2.44 6.24 -6.90
C GLY A 53 -3.78 6.11 -6.16
N LYS A 54 -4.30 4.88 -5.98
CA LYS A 54 -5.51 4.61 -5.18
C LYS A 54 -5.20 4.51 -3.67
N LEU A 55 -4.02 4.02 -3.33
CA LEU A 55 -3.58 3.79 -1.96
C LEU A 55 -3.13 5.10 -1.28
N TYR A 56 -2.44 5.96 -2.01
CA TYR A 56 -1.87 7.20 -1.47
C TYR A 56 -2.91 8.13 -0.83
N PRO A 57 -4.08 8.40 -1.44
CA PRO A 57 -5.13 9.19 -0.79
C PRO A 57 -5.69 8.55 0.48
N GLN A 58 -5.60 7.22 0.62
CA GLN A 58 -5.99 6.51 1.85
C GLN A 58 -4.92 6.65 2.94
N LEU A 59 -3.66 6.82 2.53
CA LEU A 59 -2.54 7.10 3.44
C LEU A 59 -2.47 8.57 3.85
N GLN A 60 -2.95 9.50 3.01
CA GLN A 60 -2.88 10.94 3.28
C GLN A 60 -3.48 11.36 4.64
N PRO A 61 -4.72 10.96 5.02
CA PRO A 61 -5.29 11.27 6.33
C PRO A 61 -4.52 10.62 7.49
N LEU A 62 -3.87 9.48 7.22
CA LEU A 62 -3.12 8.73 8.19
C LEU A 62 -1.78 9.42 8.55
N PHE A 63 -1.18 10.15 7.62
CA PHE A 63 -0.05 11.03 7.91
C PHE A 63 -0.46 12.22 8.78
N THR A 64 -1.59 12.86 8.45
CA THR A 64 -2.07 14.06 9.16
C THR A 64 -2.49 13.74 10.59
N GLY A 65 -3.19 12.62 10.81
CA GLY A 65 -3.61 12.17 12.15
C GLY A 65 -2.44 11.71 13.03
N ALA A 66 -1.32 11.29 12.43
CA ALA A 66 -0.09 10.95 13.13
C ALA A 66 0.81 12.17 13.43
N GLY A 67 0.44 13.37 12.96
CA GLY A 67 1.25 14.60 13.11
C GLY A 67 2.48 14.62 12.21
N VAL A 68 2.42 13.97 11.04
CA VAL A 68 3.57 13.69 10.18
C VAL A 68 3.42 14.46 8.88
N GLY A 69 4.34 15.39 8.63
CA GLY A 69 4.45 16.06 7.34
C GLY A 69 4.98 15.09 6.27
N ALA A 70 4.55 15.26 5.02
CA ALA A 70 4.99 14.43 3.89
C ALA A 70 6.54 14.38 3.76
N ASP A 71 7.23 15.47 4.09
CA ASP A 71 8.69 15.61 4.07
C ASP A 71 9.42 14.81 5.16
N SER A 72 8.67 14.16 6.08
CA SER A 72 9.20 13.43 7.23
C SER A 72 9.27 11.91 7.00
N VAL A 73 8.80 11.44 5.84
CA VAL A 73 8.76 10.04 5.44
C VAL A 73 10.01 9.75 4.60
N GLN A 74 10.80 8.76 5.03
CA GLN A 74 11.98 8.26 4.31
C GLN A 74 11.62 6.98 3.56
#